data_AF-A0A3G8JQK7-F1
#
_entry.id   AF-A0A3G8JQK7-F1
#
_cell.length_a   1.000
_cell.length_b   1.000
_cell.length_c   1.000
_cell.angle_alpha   90.00
_cell.angle_beta   90.00
_cell.angle_gamma   90.00
#
_symmetry.space_group_name_H-M   'P 1'
#
loop_
_entity.id
_entity.type
_entity.pdbx_description
1 polymer ?
#
loop_
_entity_poly.entity_id
_entity_poly.type
_entity_poly.pdbx_seq_one_letter_code
_entity_poly.pdbx_strand_id
1 'polypeptide(L)'
;MSTTTSTSWRRSRATAAVATFAAAAGAATLVLAAPASAQTTSVSVTPGPGGRIGTSCTYDVVAPVTGPNTVRFWDNGALIAGSPVPVSGGVATIKWTPTTRGTHTISAQQGTGNGPIRYTTVQVRRGINTGIVCVVL
;
A
#
# COMPACT_ATOMS: atom_id res chain seq x y z
N MET A 1 49.93 70.42 -17.42
CA MET A 1 50.86 69.92 -18.45
C MET A 1 51.96 69.12 -17.76
N SER A 2 52.16 67.88 -18.22
CA SER A 2 53.38 67.07 -18.07
C SER A 2 53.62 66.28 -16.76
N THR A 3 53.26 65.00 -16.84
CA THR A 3 53.90 63.78 -16.31
C THR A 3 55.44 63.80 -16.52
N THR A 4 56.39 63.13 -15.83
CA THR A 4 56.54 61.96 -14.93
C THR A 4 57.95 62.15 -14.28
N THR A 5 58.39 61.56 -13.15
CA THR A 5 59.13 60.27 -13.13
C THR A 5 59.78 59.99 -11.75
N SER A 6 59.53 58.77 -11.23
CA SER A 6 60.38 57.80 -10.49
C SER A 6 61.33 58.25 -9.36
N THR A 7 61.31 57.55 -8.22
CA THR A 7 62.40 56.62 -7.82
C THR A 7 62.00 55.75 -6.62
N SER A 8 62.40 54.49 -6.72
CA SER A 8 62.14 53.35 -5.84
C SER A 8 62.91 53.38 -4.52
N TRP A 9 62.40 52.70 -3.48
CA TRP A 9 63.26 51.90 -2.59
C TRP A 9 62.48 50.84 -1.81
N ARG A 10 62.95 49.59 -1.92
CA ARG A 10 62.44 48.38 -1.27
C ARG A 10 62.73 48.41 0.23
N ARG A 11 61.84 47.85 1.06
CA ARG A 11 62.22 47.04 2.24
C ARG A 11 61.23 45.89 2.45
N SER A 12 61.81 44.71 2.59
CA SER A 12 61.18 43.39 2.61
C SER A 12 60.66 42.98 3.99
N ARG A 13 59.96 41.83 4.01
CA ARG A 13 59.54 40.95 5.14
C ARG A 13 58.10 41.24 5.59
N ALA A 14 57.18 40.28 5.71
CA ALA A 14 57.33 38.87 6.02
C ALA A 14 56.23 38.00 5.39
N THR A 15 56.58 36.73 5.22
CA THR A 15 55.74 35.57 4.90
C THR A 15 54.49 35.49 5.79
N ALA A 16 53.30 35.48 5.18
CA ALA A 16 52.07 35.01 5.82
C ALA A 16 51.61 33.74 5.08
N ALA A 17 51.54 32.65 5.83
CA ALA A 17 51.29 31.30 5.37
C ALA A 17 49.87 31.12 4.80
N VAL A 18 49.79 30.19 3.84
CA VAL A 18 48.56 29.66 3.23
C VAL A 18 47.74 28.90 4.27
N ALA A 19 46.43 29.14 4.32
CA ALA A 19 45.46 28.21 4.91
C ALA A 19 44.13 28.30 4.15
N THR A 20 44.05 27.65 2.98
CA THR A 20 42.77 27.35 2.34
C THR A 20 42.16 26.13 3.04
N PHE A 21 41.17 26.35 3.90
CA PHE A 21 40.35 25.28 4.46
C PHE A 21 39.42 24.73 3.37
N ALA A 22 39.82 23.64 2.71
CA ALA A 22 38.90 22.84 1.91
C ALA A 22 38.03 21.99 2.84
N ALA A 23 36.84 22.50 3.19
CA ALA A 23 35.83 21.71 3.87
C ALA A 23 35.19 20.75 2.85
N ALA A 24 35.65 19.50 2.81
CA ALA A 24 34.98 18.45 2.06
C ALA A 24 33.72 18.02 2.82
N ALA A 25 32.55 18.57 2.46
CA ALA A 25 31.27 18.11 2.95
C ALA A 25 30.93 16.77 2.27
N GLY A 26 31.15 15.65 2.97
CA GLY A 26 30.69 14.34 2.53
C GLY A 26 29.16 14.29 2.58
N ALA A 27 28.50 14.27 1.41
CA ALA A 27 27.07 13.99 1.33
C ALA A 27 26.85 12.49 1.56
N ALA A 28 26.44 12.10 2.78
CA ALA A 28 25.95 10.75 3.03
C ALA A 28 24.60 10.58 2.34
N THR A 29 24.56 9.85 1.23
CA THR A 29 23.31 9.46 0.58
C THR A 29 22.67 8.33 1.39
N LEU A 30 21.68 8.67 2.21
CA LEU A 30 20.79 7.68 2.80
C LEU A 30 19.98 7.03 1.67
N VAL A 31 20.37 5.81 1.29
CA VAL A 31 19.52 4.96 0.45
C VAL A 31 18.37 4.49 1.32
N LEU A 32 17.24 5.22 1.27
CA LEU A 32 15.97 4.69 1.74
C LEU A 32 15.58 3.56 0.78
N ALA A 33 15.82 2.31 1.18
CA ALA A 33 15.16 1.18 0.54
C ALA A 33 13.65 1.41 0.69
N ALA A 34 12.94 1.65 -0.42
CA ALA A 34 11.49 1.73 -0.40
C ALA A 34 10.94 0.45 0.23
N PRO A 35 9.98 0.52 1.18
CA PRO A 35 9.39 -0.70 1.71
C PRO A 35 8.80 -1.47 0.54
N ALA A 36 9.11 -2.78 0.45
CA ALA A 36 8.51 -3.67 -0.52
C ALA A 36 6.99 -3.44 -0.47
N SER A 37 6.42 -2.94 -1.57
CA SER A 37 5.04 -2.51 -1.58
C SER A 37 4.14 -3.73 -1.36
N ALA A 38 3.56 -3.81 -0.17
CA ALA A 38 2.52 -4.78 0.15
C ALA A 38 1.28 -4.41 -0.67
N GLN A 39 0.92 -5.23 -1.65
CA GLN A 39 -0.16 -4.93 -2.59
C GLN A 39 -1.17 -6.06 -2.65
N THR A 40 -2.46 -5.69 -2.62
CA THR A 40 -3.54 -6.57 -3.04
C THR A 40 -3.51 -6.69 -4.56
N THR A 41 -3.40 -7.92 -5.06
CA THR A 41 -3.32 -8.17 -6.51
C THR A 41 -4.71 -8.31 -7.11
N SER A 42 -5.61 -9.03 -6.43
CA SER A 42 -6.99 -9.24 -6.84
C SER A 42 -7.88 -9.54 -5.63
N VAL A 43 -9.20 -9.57 -5.86
CA VAL A 43 -10.17 -10.05 -4.88
C VAL A 43 -11.23 -10.86 -5.61
N SER A 44 -11.63 -11.99 -5.03
CA SER A 44 -12.67 -12.85 -5.56
C SER A 44 -13.55 -13.38 -4.44
N VAL A 45 -14.79 -13.71 -4.79
CA VAL A 45 -15.73 -14.37 -3.89
C VAL A 45 -16.01 -15.76 -4.45
N THR A 46 -15.87 -16.79 -3.63
CA THR A 46 -16.23 -18.15 -4.03
C THR A 46 -17.74 -18.31 -3.92
N PRO A 47 -18.47 -18.45 -5.04
CA PRO A 47 -19.92 -18.57 -5.00
C PRO A 47 -20.35 -19.94 -4.46
N GLY A 48 -21.59 -20.02 -4.01
CA GLY A 48 -22.21 -21.28 -3.60
C GLY A 48 -22.65 -22.13 -4.80
N PRO A 49 -23.40 -23.22 -4.53
CA PRO A 49 -23.95 -24.09 -5.57
C PRO A 49 -24.68 -23.31 -6.67
N GLY A 50 -24.45 -23.68 -7.93
CA GLY A 50 -25.01 -23.01 -9.10
C GLY A 50 -24.39 -21.64 -9.43
N GLY A 51 -23.25 -21.30 -8.82
CA GLY A 51 -22.53 -20.04 -9.09
C GLY A 51 -23.24 -18.81 -8.52
N ARG A 52 -24.10 -19.00 -7.51
CA ARG A 52 -24.95 -17.94 -6.95
C ARG A 52 -24.51 -17.56 -5.54
N ILE A 53 -24.80 -16.32 -5.19
CA ILE A 53 -24.58 -15.74 -3.86
C ILE A 53 -25.94 -15.28 -3.34
N GLY A 54 -26.23 -15.61 -2.09
CA GLY A 54 -27.51 -15.35 -1.44
C GLY A 54 -27.33 -14.81 -0.02
N THR A 55 -28.29 -14.03 0.43
CA THR A 55 -28.36 -13.53 1.81
C THR A 55 -28.31 -14.67 2.84
N SER A 56 -27.76 -14.40 4.03
CA SER A 56 -27.72 -15.34 5.17
C SER A 56 -26.90 -16.61 4.96
N CYS A 57 -26.12 -16.65 3.88
CA CYS A 57 -25.18 -17.72 3.57
C CYS A 57 -23.75 -17.20 3.64
N THR A 58 -22.82 -18.04 4.08
CA THR A 58 -21.42 -17.64 4.24
C THR A 58 -20.61 -18.06 3.04
N TYR A 59 -19.78 -17.13 2.55
CA TYR A 59 -18.90 -17.30 1.40
C TYR A 59 -17.46 -16.97 1.78
N ASP A 60 -16.51 -17.57 1.07
CA ASP A 60 -15.10 -17.23 1.18
C ASP A 60 -14.74 -16.10 0.23
N VAL A 61 -14.23 -15.01 0.78
CA VAL A 61 -13.61 -13.92 0.03
C VAL A 61 -12.11 -14.08 0.12
N VAL A 62 -11.45 -14.11 -1.04
CA VAL A 62 -10.03 -14.42 -1.16
C VAL A 62 -9.32 -13.23 -1.79
N ALA A 63 -8.23 -12.80 -1.18
CA ALA A 63 -7.35 -11.74 -1.70
C ALA A 63 -5.89 -12.21 -1.71
N PRO A 64 -5.35 -12.57 -2.89
CA PRO A 64 -3.92 -12.75 -3.07
C PRO A 64 -3.17 -11.42 -2.88
N VAL A 65 -2.00 -11.50 -2.25
CA VAL A 65 -1.19 -10.34 -1.87
C VAL A 65 0.30 -10.61 -2.02
N THR A 66 1.09 -9.54 -2.13
CA THR A 66 2.55 -9.62 -2.27
C THR A 66 3.33 -9.43 -0.97
N GLY A 67 2.71 -8.83 0.06
CA GLY A 67 3.36 -8.55 1.34
C GLY A 67 2.87 -9.41 2.50
N PRO A 68 3.51 -9.32 3.68
CA PRO A 68 3.09 -10.00 4.90
C PRO A 68 2.02 -9.23 5.71
N ASN A 69 1.75 -7.97 5.34
CA ASN A 69 0.81 -7.12 6.08
C ASN A 69 -0.61 -7.68 6.05
N THR A 70 -1.39 -7.44 7.10
CA THR A 70 -2.79 -7.85 7.15
C THR A 70 -3.63 -7.19 6.06
N VAL A 71 -4.71 -7.85 5.65
CA VAL A 71 -5.64 -7.36 4.63
C VAL A 71 -6.96 -6.98 5.27
N ARG A 72 -7.45 -5.79 4.96
CA ARG A 72 -8.79 -5.36 5.32
C ARG A 72 -9.75 -5.65 4.17
N PHE A 73 -10.94 -6.13 4.50
CA PHE A 73 -12.02 -6.40 3.55
C PHE A 73 -13.26 -5.56 3.87
N TRP A 74 -13.95 -5.11 2.82
CA TRP A 74 -15.19 -4.36 2.92
C TRP A 74 -16.24 -4.87 1.93
N ASP A 75 -17.50 -4.67 2.29
CA ASP A 75 -18.68 -4.87 1.46
C ASP A 75 -19.40 -3.54 1.31
N ASN A 76 -19.48 -3.00 0.09
CA ASN A 76 -20.07 -1.69 -0.20
C ASN A 76 -19.52 -0.55 0.69
N GLY A 77 -18.24 -0.65 1.07
CA GLY A 77 -17.55 0.29 1.95
C GLY A 77 -17.71 0.03 3.45
N ALA A 78 -18.57 -0.91 3.86
CA ALA A 78 -18.68 -1.34 5.26
C ALA A 78 -17.65 -2.44 5.57
N LEU A 79 -16.95 -2.33 6.71
CA LEU A 79 -15.93 -3.31 7.10
C LEU A 79 -16.56 -4.68 7.35
N ILE A 80 -16.04 -5.74 6.71
CA ILE A 80 -16.51 -7.11 6.95
C ILE A 80 -15.98 -7.59 8.31
N ALA A 81 -16.86 -8.20 9.10
CA ALA A 81 -16.50 -8.72 10.42
C ALA A 81 -15.34 -9.73 10.34
N GLY A 82 -14.37 -9.62 11.25
CA GLY A 82 -13.14 -10.41 11.24
C GLY A 82 -11.97 -9.77 10.49
N SER A 83 -12.17 -8.62 9.86
CA SER A 83 -11.13 -7.77 9.30
C SER A 83 -10.44 -6.93 10.39
N PRO A 84 -9.11 -6.69 10.34
CA PRO A 84 -8.15 -7.14 9.32
C PRO A 84 -7.74 -8.61 9.50
N VAL A 85 -7.42 -9.27 8.39
CA VAL A 85 -7.08 -10.70 8.33
C VAL A 85 -5.57 -10.89 8.08
N PRO A 86 -4.88 -11.80 8.80
CA PRO A 86 -3.48 -12.12 8.53
C PRO A 86 -3.30 -12.83 7.19
N VAL A 87 -2.13 -12.68 6.60
CA VAL A 87 -1.77 -13.34 5.34
C VAL A 87 -1.12 -14.68 5.63
N SER A 88 -1.56 -15.72 4.94
CA SER A 88 -0.96 -17.05 4.98
C SER A 88 -0.72 -17.53 3.55
N GLY A 89 0.52 -17.96 3.24
CA GLY A 89 0.86 -18.44 1.90
C GLY A 89 0.65 -17.40 0.77
N GLY A 90 0.77 -16.11 1.08
CA GLY A 90 0.52 -15.03 0.11
C GLY A 90 -0.95 -14.73 -0.16
N VAL A 91 -1.86 -15.24 0.69
CA VAL A 91 -3.31 -15.06 0.53
C VAL A 91 -3.94 -14.68 1.87
N ALA A 92 -4.88 -13.74 1.84
CA ALA A 92 -5.79 -13.49 2.95
C ALA A 92 -7.20 -13.98 2.57
N THR A 93 -7.86 -14.68 3.50
CA THR A 93 -9.21 -15.22 3.29
C THR A 93 -10.12 -14.85 4.45
N ILE A 94 -11.29 -14.29 4.15
CA ILE A 94 -12.30 -13.92 5.14
C ILE A 94 -13.65 -14.56 4.82
N LYS A 95 -14.38 -14.93 5.87
CA LYS A 95 -15.78 -15.36 5.76
C LYS A 95 -16.68 -14.14 5.66
N TRP A 96 -17.52 -14.10 4.64
CA TRP A 96 -18.47 -13.02 4.39
C TRP A 96 -19.88 -13.57 4.27
N THR A 97 -20.83 -12.97 5.00
CA THR A 97 -22.25 -13.33 4.98
C THR A 97 -23.06 -12.08 4.63
N PRO A 98 -23.51 -11.92 3.38
CA PRO A 98 -24.31 -10.75 3.02
C PRO A 98 -25.67 -10.78 3.71
N THR A 99 -26.11 -9.61 4.17
CA THR A 99 -27.41 -9.42 4.83
C THR A 99 -28.44 -8.74 3.92
N THR A 100 -27.98 -8.06 2.86
CA THR A 100 -28.83 -7.36 1.88
C THR A 100 -28.75 -8.03 0.51
N ARG A 101 -29.77 -7.78 -0.32
CA ARG A 101 -29.81 -8.21 -1.73
C ARG A 101 -29.29 -7.09 -2.63
N GLY A 102 -28.89 -7.46 -3.85
CA GLY A 102 -28.52 -6.54 -4.91
C GLY A 102 -27.04 -6.66 -5.29
N THR A 103 -26.52 -5.60 -5.88
CA THR A 103 -25.11 -5.49 -6.24
C THR A 103 -24.27 -5.23 -5.00
N HIS A 104 -23.26 -6.06 -4.77
CA HIS A 104 -22.27 -5.86 -3.72
C HIS A 104 -20.88 -5.68 -4.34
N THR A 105 -20.21 -4.60 -3.97
CA THR A 105 -18.81 -4.35 -4.32
C THR A 105 -17.95 -4.77 -3.15
N ILE A 106 -17.26 -5.90 -3.30
CA ILE A 106 -16.34 -6.42 -2.31
C ILE A 106 -14.96 -5.86 -2.60
N SER A 107 -14.35 -5.20 -1.61
CA SER A 107 -13.03 -4.62 -1.76
C SER A 107 -12.05 -5.16 -0.71
N ALA A 108 -10.78 -5.17 -1.07
CA ALA A 108 -9.69 -5.61 -0.23
C ALA A 108 -8.47 -4.68 -0.36
N GLN A 109 -7.82 -4.38 0.76
CA GLN A 109 -6.64 -3.54 0.82
C GLN A 109 -5.65 -4.10 1.84
N GLN A 110 -4.41 -4.29 1.39
CA GLN A 110 -3.32 -4.72 2.25
C GLN A 110 -2.68 -3.53 2.96
N GLY A 111 -2.43 -3.66 4.27
CA GLY A 111 -1.75 -2.65 5.08
C GLY A 111 -2.65 -1.52 5.60
N THR A 112 -2.05 -0.36 5.84
CA THR A 112 -2.65 0.76 6.60
C THR A 112 -3.29 1.85 5.73
N GLY A 113 -3.62 1.56 4.46
CA GLY A 113 -4.35 2.51 3.61
C GLY A 113 -3.57 3.09 2.42
N ASN A 114 -2.26 2.90 2.37
CA ASN A 114 -1.42 3.46 1.29
C ASN A 114 -1.26 2.53 0.08
N GLY A 115 -1.77 1.29 0.14
CA GLY A 115 -1.70 0.30 -0.93
C GLY A 115 -2.89 0.37 -1.89
N PRO A 116 -2.78 -0.22 -3.10
CA PRO A 116 -3.89 -0.28 -4.05
C PRO A 116 -5.08 -1.03 -3.45
N ILE A 117 -6.28 -0.49 -3.66
CA ILE A 117 -7.53 -1.18 -3.35
C ILE A 117 -7.92 -2.01 -4.57
N ARG A 118 -8.24 -3.28 -4.34
CA ARG A 118 -8.85 -4.15 -5.35
C ARG A 118 -10.29 -4.40 -5.00
N TYR A 119 -11.12 -4.54 -6.02
CA TYR A 119 -12.54 -4.81 -5.85
C TYR A 119 -13.04 -5.81 -6.87
N THR A 120 -14.13 -6.47 -6.53
CA THR A 120 -14.95 -7.29 -7.41
C THR A 120 -16.41 -7.02 -7.12
N THR A 121 -17.27 -7.23 -8.11
CA THR A 121 -18.70 -7.01 -7.98
C THR A 121 -19.43 -8.33 -8.08
N VAL A 122 -20.31 -8.60 -7.12
CA VAL A 122 -21.13 -9.80 -7.07
C VAL A 122 -22.61 -9.44 -6.96
N GLN A 123 -23.47 -10.31 -7.51
CA GLN A 123 -24.92 -10.18 -7.37
C GLN A 123 -25.42 -11.08 -6.25
N VAL A 124 -25.95 -10.47 -5.18
CA VAL A 124 -26.55 -11.16 -4.05
C VAL A 124 -28.06 -11.24 -4.25
N ARG A 125 -28.58 -12.47 -4.23
CA ARG A 125 -30.02 -12.72 -4.31
C ARG A 125 -30.58 -13.19 -2.97
N ARG A 126 -31.83 -13.62 -2.95
CA ARG A 126 -32.43 -14.18 -1.73
C ARG A 126 -31.82 -15.57 -1.49
N GLY A 127 -31.08 -15.71 -0.40
CA GLY A 127 -30.59 -17.00 0.07
C GLY A 127 -31.56 -17.59 1.10
N ILE A 128 -31.69 -18.91 1.07
CA ILE A 128 -32.31 -19.71 2.14
C ILE A 128 -31.21 -20.64 2.66
N ASN A 129 -30.79 -20.40 3.89
CA ASN A 129 -29.85 -21.27 4.58
C ASN A 129 -30.62 -22.48 5.14
N THR A 130 -30.50 -23.63 4.50
CA THR A 130 -31.18 -24.87 4.90
C THR A 130 -30.32 -25.74 5.83
N GLY A 131 -29.24 -25.18 6.39
CA GLY A 131 -28.29 -25.88 7.27
C GLY A 131 -27.08 -26.47 6.53
N ILE A 132 -27.29 -27.12 5.37
CA ILE A 132 -26.20 -27.75 4.59
C ILE A 132 -25.98 -27.05 3.24
N VAL A 133 -27.06 -26.58 2.62
CA VAL A 133 -27.00 -25.88 1.34
C VAL A 133 -27.63 -24.50 1.44
N CYS A 134 -27.01 -23.56 0.73
CA CYS A 134 -27.62 -22.28 0.44
C CYS A 134 -28.43 -22.38 -0.85
N VAL A 135 -29.75 -22.34 -0.75
CA VAL A 135 -30.61 -22.25 -1.94
C VAL A 135 -30.75 -20.78 -2.30
N VAL A 136 -30.34 -20.41 -3.51
CA VAL A 136 -30.41 -19.02 -3.98
C VAL A 136 -31.48 -18.89 -5.06
N LEU A 137 -32.44 -17.99 -4.82
CA LEU A 137 -33.59 -17.69 -5.69
C LEU A 137 -33.33 -16.39 -6.49
#